data_AF-A0A929IWF1-F1
#
_entry.id   AF-A0A929IWF1-F1
#
_cell.length_a   1.000
_cell.length_b   1.000
_cell.length_c   1.000
_cell.angle_alpha   90.00
_cell.angle_beta   90.00
_cell.angle_gamma   90.00
#
_symmetry.space_group_name_H-M   'P 1'
#
loop_
_entity.id
_entity.type
_entity.pdbx_description
1 polymer ?
#
loop_
_entity_poly.entity_id
_entity_poly.type
_entity_poly.pdbx_seq_one_letter_code
_entity_poly.pdbx_strand_id
1 'polypeptide(L)'
;MSELYKYYLAVSVVSVLAGCAVNDVKDEDSAFYSVPVGSTLVLNQQVDIRGDQVAVYVQNGELMQYGEVNFYLPNCKFEIYTMSEQQRTVNPDRFEIVKVVDDIESSALQKSTQLAASGGAMTLGWLDKSYVFNYATLMYLHSEEQKDVYRMTCQHWEDVMDDKYLSVTQMRQAMGEVFTLEIKK
;
A
#
# COMPACT_ATOMS: atom_id res chain seq x y z
N MET A 1 -41.94 -42.67 -9.19
CA MET A 1 -41.85 -41.33 -8.57
C MET A 1 -40.58 -41.11 -7.73
N SER A 2 -39.84 -42.15 -7.29
CA SER A 2 -38.59 -41.99 -6.52
C SER A 2 -37.36 -41.61 -7.34
N GLU A 3 -37.27 -42.04 -8.60
CA GLU A 3 -36.08 -41.82 -9.42
C GLU A 3 -35.98 -40.38 -9.95
N LEU A 4 -37.10 -39.71 -10.24
CA LEU A 4 -37.09 -38.28 -10.60
C LEU A 4 -36.56 -37.39 -9.47
N TYR A 5 -36.88 -37.70 -8.20
CA TYR A 5 -36.46 -36.88 -7.06
C TYR A 5 -34.93 -36.94 -6.85
N LYS A 6 -34.28 -38.08 -7.14
CA LYS A 6 -32.81 -38.22 -7.10
C LYS A 6 -32.12 -37.34 -8.14
N TYR A 7 -32.68 -37.24 -9.35
CA TYR A 7 -32.14 -36.36 -10.40
C TYR A 7 -32.32 -34.88 -10.05
N TYR A 8 -33.46 -34.48 -9.47
CA TYR A 8 -33.67 -33.10 -9.02
C TYR A 8 -32.75 -32.71 -7.85
N LEU A 9 -32.49 -33.63 -6.92
CA LEU A 9 -31.55 -33.39 -5.82
C LEU A 9 -30.10 -33.30 -6.32
N ALA A 10 -29.73 -34.11 -7.31
CA ALA A 10 -28.40 -34.04 -7.94
C ALA A 10 -28.17 -32.74 -8.72
N VAL A 11 -29.18 -32.25 -9.45
CA VAL A 11 -29.09 -30.98 -10.21
C VAL A 11 -29.01 -29.77 -9.27
N SER A 12 -29.70 -29.81 -8.13
CA SER A 12 -29.62 -28.76 -7.11
C SER A 12 -28.23 -28.64 -6.48
N VAL A 13 -27.51 -29.74 -6.28
CA VAL A 13 -26.19 -29.74 -5.63
C VAL A 13 -25.08 -29.22 -6.58
N VAL A 14 -25.19 -29.50 -7.88
CA VAL A 14 -24.21 -29.02 -8.88
C VAL A 14 -24.29 -27.51 -9.10
N SER A 15 -25.45 -26.91 -8.86
CA SER A 15 -25.71 -25.47 -9.11
C SER A 15 -25.06 -24.54 -8.08
N VAL A 16 -24.67 -25.05 -6.90
CA VAL A 16 -24.10 -24.23 -5.80
C VAL A 16 -22.57 -24.05 -5.94
N LEU A 17 -21.92 -24.82 -6.82
CA LEU A 17 -20.45 -24.79 -7.01
C LEU A 17 -19.96 -23.79 -8.06
N ALA A 18 -20.85 -23.10 -8.78
CA ALA A 18 -20.49 -22.16 -9.86
C ALA A 18 -20.28 -20.71 -9.40
N GLY A 19 -20.19 -20.44 -8.09
CA GLY A 19 -20.23 -19.08 -7.53
C GLY A 19 -18.91 -18.30 -7.45
N CYS A 20 -17.76 -18.91 -7.71
CA CYS A 20 -16.47 -18.22 -7.60
C CYS A 20 -16.01 -17.64 -8.95
N ALA A 21 -16.76 -16.66 -9.47
CA ALA A 21 -16.20 -15.79 -10.50
C ALA A 21 -15.27 -14.79 -9.78
N VAL A 22 -13.95 -15.01 -9.88
CA VAL A 22 -12.95 -14.00 -9.51
C VAL A 22 -13.11 -12.87 -10.53
N ASN A 23 -13.72 -11.77 -10.09
CA ASN A 23 -13.75 -10.54 -10.87
C ASN A 23 -12.34 -9.97 -10.87
N ASP A 24 -11.57 -10.33 -11.90
CA ASP A 24 -10.27 -9.76 -12.19
C ASP A 24 -10.49 -8.31 -12.66
N VAL A 25 -10.33 -7.35 -11.75
CA VAL A 25 -10.44 -5.92 -12.06
C VAL A 25 -9.26 -5.57 -12.96
N LYS A 26 -9.53 -5.26 -14.23
CA LYS A 26 -8.49 -4.96 -15.23
C LYS A 26 -8.17 -3.48 -15.38
N ASP A 27 -8.95 -2.63 -14.74
CA ASP A 27 -8.83 -1.18 -14.85
C ASP A 27 -7.85 -0.65 -13.81
N GLU A 28 -6.66 -0.24 -14.25
CA GLU A 28 -5.59 0.33 -13.42
C GLU A 28 -5.99 1.62 -12.70
N ASP A 29 -7.05 2.30 -13.16
CA ASP A 29 -7.60 3.49 -12.51
C ASP A 29 -8.53 3.14 -11.33
N SER A 30 -8.89 1.87 -11.17
CA SER A 30 -9.72 1.42 -10.06
C SER A 30 -8.91 1.34 -8.76
N ALA A 31 -9.49 1.82 -7.66
CA ALA A 31 -8.96 1.60 -6.31
C ALA A 31 -8.95 0.11 -5.89
N PHE A 32 -9.67 -0.75 -6.63
CA PHE A 32 -9.69 -2.20 -6.41
C PHE A 32 -8.69 -2.95 -7.31
N TYR A 33 -7.93 -2.23 -8.12
CA TYR A 33 -6.86 -2.82 -8.92
C TYR A 33 -5.61 -2.99 -8.06
N SER A 34 -5.22 -4.24 -7.82
CA SER A 34 -3.97 -4.55 -7.13
C SER A 34 -2.83 -4.68 -8.14
N VAL A 35 -1.68 -4.06 -7.85
CA VAL A 35 -0.46 -4.24 -8.63
C VAL A 35 -0.08 -5.74 -8.65
N PRO A 36 0.04 -6.38 -9.82
CA PRO A 36 0.31 -7.81 -9.88
C PRO A 36 1.77 -8.13 -9.53
N VAL A 37 1.99 -9.22 -8.78
CA VAL A 37 3.34 -9.76 -8.51
C VAL A 37 4.04 -10.15 -9.82
N GLY A 38 5.33 -9.81 -9.90
CA GLY A 38 6.14 -9.89 -11.11
C GLY A 38 6.08 -8.62 -11.99
N SER A 39 5.33 -7.60 -11.58
CA SER A 39 5.49 -6.23 -12.09
C SER A 39 6.88 -5.69 -11.74
N THR A 40 7.32 -4.62 -12.41
CA THR A 40 8.64 -4.04 -12.20
C THR A 40 8.53 -2.58 -11.78
N LEU A 41 9.26 -2.21 -10.73
CA LEU A 41 9.52 -0.81 -10.39
C LEU A 41 10.91 -0.43 -10.92
N VAL A 42 10.99 0.63 -11.70
CA VAL A 42 12.25 1.15 -12.25
C VAL A 42 12.60 2.43 -11.51
N LEU A 43 13.80 2.52 -10.96
CA LEU A 43 14.37 3.78 -10.50
C LEU A 43 15.15 4.41 -11.67
N ASN A 44 14.73 5.59 -12.11
CA ASN A 44 15.27 6.22 -13.32
C ASN A 44 16.48 7.13 -13.06
N GLN A 45 16.69 7.52 -11.80
CA GLN A 45 17.76 8.42 -11.40
C GLN A 45 18.36 8.01 -10.06
N GLN A 46 19.56 8.51 -9.77
CA GLN A 46 20.18 8.26 -8.47
C GLN A 46 19.34 8.88 -7.34
N VAL A 47 19.20 8.15 -6.24
CA VAL A 47 18.52 8.59 -5.03
C VAL A 47 19.46 8.50 -3.85
N ASP A 48 19.51 9.55 -3.04
CA ASP A 48 20.29 9.56 -1.82
C ASP A 48 19.41 9.54 -0.58
N ILE A 49 19.65 8.55 0.28
CA ILE A 49 19.00 8.38 1.58
C ILE A 49 19.94 8.97 2.63
N ARG A 50 19.45 10.00 3.35
CA ARG A 50 20.23 10.71 4.36
C ARG A 50 20.67 9.77 5.50
N GLY A 51 21.72 10.19 6.22
CA GLY A 51 22.10 9.55 7.48
C GLY A 51 20.91 9.50 8.45
N ASP A 52 20.84 8.43 9.24
CA ASP A 52 19.80 8.17 10.24
C ASP A 52 18.38 8.04 9.67
N GLN A 53 18.26 7.88 8.36
CA GLN A 53 17.00 7.59 7.65
C GLN A 53 17.06 6.21 7.00
N VAL A 54 15.90 5.61 6.73
CA VAL A 54 15.78 4.34 6.01
C VAL A 54 14.90 4.47 4.76
N ALA A 55 14.51 5.70 4.44
CA ALA A 55 13.60 5.96 3.34
C ALA A 55 13.77 7.36 2.79
N VAL A 56 13.34 7.51 1.54
CA VAL A 56 12.98 8.79 0.93
C VAL A 56 11.55 8.70 0.45
N TYR A 57 10.93 9.85 0.23
CA TYR A 57 9.59 9.95 -0.29
C TYR A 57 9.61 10.59 -1.67
N VAL A 58 8.60 10.30 -2.46
CA VAL A 58 8.32 10.99 -3.71
C VAL A 58 6.86 11.42 -3.74
N GLN A 59 6.63 12.68 -4.07
CA GLN A 59 5.30 13.26 -4.21
C GLN A 59 5.34 14.27 -5.35
N ASN A 60 4.39 14.17 -6.29
CA ASN A 60 4.34 14.99 -7.51
C ASN A 60 5.65 14.97 -8.32
N GLY A 61 6.38 13.85 -8.31
CA GLY A 61 7.66 13.69 -9.02
C GLY A 61 8.87 14.34 -8.33
N GLU A 62 8.72 14.85 -7.11
CA GLU A 62 9.82 15.44 -6.34
C GLU A 62 10.25 14.53 -5.20
N LEU A 63 11.56 14.34 -5.04
CA LEU A 63 12.14 13.62 -3.90
C LEU A 63 12.06 14.48 -2.64
N MET A 64 11.53 13.89 -1.57
CA MET A 64 11.24 14.55 -0.30
C MET A 64 11.70 13.70 0.88
N GLN A 65 11.88 14.35 2.02
CA GLN A 65 12.05 13.73 3.33
C GLN A 65 10.71 13.67 4.06
N TYR A 66 10.62 12.84 5.11
CA TYR A 66 9.40 12.64 5.89
C TYR A 66 8.66 13.94 6.27
N GLY A 67 9.40 14.96 6.74
CA GLY A 67 8.80 16.23 7.20
C GLY A 67 8.34 17.18 6.10
N GLU A 68 8.67 16.89 4.85
CA GLU A 68 8.33 17.71 3.67
C GLU A 68 7.07 17.18 2.95
N VAL A 69 6.70 15.92 3.22
CA VAL A 69 5.57 15.26 2.56
C VAL A 69 4.24 15.72 3.15
N ASN A 70 3.31 16.08 2.28
CA ASN A 70 1.91 16.20 2.67
C ASN A 70 1.24 14.82 2.58
N PHE A 71 1.05 14.15 3.71
CA PHE A 71 0.50 12.80 3.75
C PHE A 71 -0.96 12.70 3.29
N TYR A 72 -1.73 13.80 3.26
CA TYR A 72 -3.08 13.82 2.70
C TYR A 72 -3.10 13.76 1.17
N LEU A 73 -1.95 13.91 0.53
CA LEU A 73 -1.82 13.77 -0.93
C LEU A 73 -1.10 12.45 -1.26
N PRO A 74 -1.36 11.88 -2.46
CA PRO A 74 -0.66 10.71 -2.93
C PRO A 74 0.86 10.87 -2.81
N ASN A 75 1.51 9.94 -2.15
CA ASN A 75 2.95 9.87 -2.00
C ASN A 75 3.42 8.42 -2.08
N CYS A 76 4.67 8.22 -2.45
CA CYS A 76 5.30 6.91 -2.41
C CYS A 76 6.61 6.98 -1.61
N LYS A 77 6.79 6.04 -0.70
CA LYS A 77 7.94 5.90 0.19
C LYS A 77 8.83 4.77 -0.33
N PHE A 78 10.08 5.08 -0.65
CA PHE A 78 11.09 4.13 -1.11
C PHE A 78 12.05 3.78 0.03
N GLU A 79 12.15 2.51 0.38
CA GLU A 79 12.72 2.04 1.65
C GLU A 79 13.88 1.05 1.48
N ILE A 80 14.88 1.18 2.35
CA ILE A 80 16.02 0.27 2.50
C ILE A 80 16.03 -0.39 3.88
N TYR A 81 16.64 -1.57 4.02
CA TYR A 81 16.67 -2.30 5.28
C TYR A 81 17.60 -1.64 6.31
N THR A 82 18.79 -1.23 5.89
CA THR A 82 19.80 -0.75 6.82
C THR A 82 19.56 0.70 7.24
N MET A 83 19.90 1.01 8.49
CA MET A 83 20.07 2.38 8.97
C MET A 83 21.56 2.63 9.20
N SER A 84 22.04 3.81 8.82
CA SER A 84 23.44 4.21 8.96
C SER A 84 23.52 5.71 9.20
N GLU A 85 24.50 6.15 9.99
CA GLU A 85 24.83 7.57 10.17
C GLU A 85 25.30 8.21 8.85
N GLN A 86 25.80 7.40 7.91
CA GLN A 86 26.26 7.85 6.60
C GLN A 86 25.12 7.87 5.58
N GLN A 87 25.16 8.88 4.70
CA GLN A 87 24.32 8.94 3.51
C GLN A 87 24.59 7.71 2.63
N ARG A 88 23.52 7.13 2.10
CA ARG A 88 23.56 5.99 1.19
C ARG A 88 22.95 6.38 -0.13
N THR A 89 23.49 5.81 -1.19
CA THR A 89 23.08 6.10 -2.55
C THR A 89 22.54 4.83 -3.17
N VAL A 90 21.35 4.93 -3.75
CA VAL A 90 20.76 3.90 -4.60
C VAL A 90 20.87 4.39 -6.03
N ASN A 91 21.54 3.61 -6.87
CA ASN A 91 21.71 3.93 -8.30
C ASN A 91 20.47 3.47 -9.08
N PRO A 92 20.23 4.04 -10.28
CA PRO A 92 19.18 3.55 -11.18
C PRO A 92 19.24 2.03 -11.36
N ASP A 93 18.10 1.38 -11.20
CA ASP A 93 17.98 -0.08 -11.22
C ASP A 93 16.51 -0.49 -11.45
N ARG A 94 16.30 -1.79 -11.71
CA ARG A 94 15.00 -2.43 -11.92
C ARG A 94 14.74 -3.42 -10.79
N PHE A 95 13.62 -3.22 -10.10
CA PHE A 95 13.21 -4.02 -8.96
C PHE A 95 12.01 -4.88 -9.34
N GLU A 96 12.13 -6.19 -9.18
CA GLU A 96 10.98 -7.08 -9.29
C GLU A 96 10.07 -6.92 -8.07
N ILE A 97 8.78 -6.75 -8.31
CA ILE A 97 7.77 -6.72 -7.24
C ILE A 97 7.41 -8.16 -6.90
N VAL A 98 7.94 -8.65 -5.77
CA VAL A 98 7.81 -10.06 -5.36
C VAL A 98 6.62 -10.30 -4.43
N LYS A 99 6.07 -9.25 -3.83
CA LYS A 99 4.88 -9.31 -2.95
C LYS A 99 4.17 -7.96 -2.92
N VAL A 100 2.84 -7.99 -2.90
CA VAL A 100 1.99 -6.80 -2.72
C VAL A 100 1.05 -7.04 -1.53
N VAL A 101 0.91 -6.03 -0.68
CA VAL A 101 0.01 -6.03 0.49
C VAL A 101 -0.69 -4.68 0.56
N ASP A 102 -2.01 -4.70 0.66
CA ASP A 102 -2.79 -3.51 0.99
C ASP A 102 -2.97 -3.46 2.52
N ASP A 103 -2.69 -2.29 3.10
CA ASP A 103 -2.65 -2.06 4.54
C ASP A 103 -3.39 -0.77 4.92
N ILE A 104 -3.99 -0.78 6.11
CA ILE A 104 -4.73 0.35 6.68
C ILE A 104 -4.23 0.57 8.11
N GLU A 105 -3.47 1.64 8.32
CA GLU A 105 -2.98 2.01 9.65
C GLU A 105 -3.67 3.28 10.15
N SER A 106 -3.96 3.37 11.45
CA SER A 106 -4.45 4.62 12.03
C SER A 106 -3.37 5.70 11.97
N SER A 107 -3.67 6.88 11.41
CA SER A 107 -2.72 7.99 11.31
C SER A 107 -2.45 8.70 12.65
N ALA A 108 -3.22 8.40 13.70
CA ALA A 108 -2.90 8.86 15.05
C ALA A 108 -1.67 8.15 15.63
N LEU A 109 -0.76 8.94 16.23
CA LEU A 109 0.24 8.43 17.15
C LEU A 109 -0.46 7.61 18.24
N GLN A 110 -0.31 6.29 18.20
CA GLN A 110 -0.92 5.38 19.15
C GLN A 110 -0.19 5.48 20.49
N LYS A 111 -0.43 6.54 21.25
CA LYS A 111 -0.06 6.61 22.66
C LYS A 111 -1.30 6.23 23.46
N SER A 112 -1.48 4.93 23.69
CA SER A 112 -2.54 4.42 24.57
C SER A 112 -2.37 5.07 25.96
N THR A 113 -3.09 6.15 26.23
CA THR A 113 -3.08 6.78 27.53
C THR A 113 -4.04 5.99 28.40
N GLN A 114 -3.52 5.09 29.24
CA GLN A 114 -4.34 4.39 30.22
C GLN A 114 -4.80 5.40 31.27
N LEU A 115 -6.01 5.94 31.10
CA LEU A 115 -6.64 6.83 32.07
C LEU A 115 -7.31 5.98 33.15
N ALA A 116 -6.88 6.12 34.41
CA ALA A 116 -7.57 5.54 35.55
C ALA A 116 -8.96 6.19 35.68
N ALA A 117 -10.01 5.40 35.43
CA ALA A 117 -11.36 5.90 35.31
C ALA A 117 -11.94 6.35 36.67
N SER A 118 -12.02 7.66 36.89
CA SER A 118 -13.11 8.26 37.68
C SER A 118 -14.23 8.65 36.72
N GLY A 119 -15.49 8.65 37.14
CA GLY A 119 -16.68 8.60 36.26
C GLY A 119 -16.84 9.65 35.14
N GLY A 120 -15.95 10.64 35.02
CA GLY A 120 -15.84 11.56 33.88
C GLY A 120 -14.86 11.13 32.77
N ALA A 121 -14.11 10.03 32.94
CA ALA A 121 -13.11 9.57 31.97
C ALA A 121 -13.73 8.89 30.72
N MET A 122 -14.93 8.31 30.84
CA MET A 122 -15.61 7.66 29.72
C MET A 122 -16.06 8.64 28.63
N THR A 123 -16.35 9.91 28.97
CA THR A 123 -16.77 10.92 27.99
C THR A 123 -15.60 11.52 27.22
N LEU A 124 -14.40 11.56 27.81
CA LEU A 124 -13.20 12.10 27.17
C LEU A 124 -12.56 11.11 26.19
N GLY A 125 -12.65 9.80 26.45
CA GLY A 125 -12.07 8.76 25.56
C GLY A 125 -12.79 8.56 24.22
N TRP A 126 -13.99 9.13 24.04
CA TRP A 126 -14.69 9.09 22.74
C TRP A 126 -14.27 10.22 21.78
N LEU A 127 -13.62 11.26 22.31
CA LEU A 127 -13.21 12.43 21.53
C LEU A 127 -11.80 12.28 20.92
N ASP A 128 -11.04 11.25 21.27
CA ASP A 128 -9.64 11.08 20.83
C ASP A 128 -9.47 10.18 19.59
N LYS A 129 -10.55 9.63 19.03
CA LYS A 129 -10.46 8.79 17.84
C LYS A 129 -10.08 9.63 16.64
N SER A 130 -8.88 9.38 16.08
CA SER A 130 -8.56 9.83 14.73
C SER A 130 -9.45 9.12 13.74
N TYR A 131 -10.15 9.91 12.93
CA TYR A 131 -10.92 9.43 11.78
C TYR A 131 -10.07 9.38 10.51
N VAL A 132 -8.79 9.72 10.60
CA VAL A 132 -7.83 9.67 9.50
C VAL A 132 -7.02 8.38 9.58
N PHE A 133 -7.00 7.65 8.48
CA PHE A 133 -6.25 6.41 8.29
C PHE A 133 -5.30 6.55 7.11
N ASN A 134 -4.17 5.85 7.19
CA ASN A 134 -3.21 5.71 6.12
C ASN A 134 -3.57 4.48 5.31
N TYR A 135 -4.02 4.69 4.08
CA TYR A 135 -4.27 3.63 3.10
C TYR A 135 -3.02 3.44 2.27
N ALA A 136 -2.41 2.26 2.36
CA ALA A 136 -1.10 2.02 1.79
C ALA A 136 -1.06 0.71 0.98
N THR A 137 -0.49 0.77 -0.21
CA THR A 137 -0.11 -0.41 -0.99
C THR A 137 1.40 -0.61 -0.87
N LEU A 138 1.79 -1.70 -0.22
CA LEU A 138 3.16 -2.09 0.06
C LEU A 138 3.64 -3.06 -1.02
N MET A 139 4.57 -2.61 -1.87
CA MET A 139 5.21 -3.42 -2.90
C MET A 139 6.62 -3.80 -2.46
N TYR A 140 6.83 -5.07 -2.14
CA TYR A 140 8.15 -5.58 -1.77
C TYR A 140 9.00 -5.82 -3.00
N LEU A 141 10.23 -5.36 -2.93
CA LEU A 141 11.15 -5.22 -4.05
C LEU A 141 12.30 -6.23 -3.93
N HIS A 142 12.71 -6.77 -5.07
CA HIS A 142 13.91 -7.58 -5.19
C HIS A 142 14.82 -7.01 -6.29
N SER A 143 16.12 -6.89 -5.99
CA SER A 143 17.17 -6.60 -6.96
C SER A 143 18.45 -7.36 -6.58
N GLU A 144 19.16 -7.87 -7.59
CA GLU A 144 20.48 -8.47 -7.41
C GLU A 144 21.59 -7.42 -7.21
N GLU A 145 21.40 -6.20 -7.73
CA GLU A 145 22.38 -5.11 -7.65
C GLU A 145 22.19 -4.28 -6.38
N GLN A 146 20.94 -4.02 -5.99
CA GLN A 146 20.55 -3.12 -4.89
C GLN A 146 19.87 -3.88 -3.75
N LYS A 147 20.56 -4.87 -3.16
CA LYS A 147 20.01 -5.81 -2.17
C LYS A 147 19.48 -5.19 -0.86
N ASP A 148 19.89 -3.96 -0.56
CA ASP A 148 19.42 -3.26 0.64
C ASP A 148 18.04 -2.59 0.42
N VAL A 149 17.64 -2.36 -0.83
CA VAL A 149 16.29 -1.87 -1.17
C VAL A 149 15.29 -3.00 -1.01
N TYR A 150 14.16 -2.72 -0.35
CA TYR A 150 13.20 -3.78 -0.07
C TYR A 150 11.74 -3.43 -0.25
N ARG A 151 11.36 -2.15 -0.29
CA ARG A 151 9.94 -1.79 -0.40
C ARG A 151 9.70 -0.43 -1.03
N MET A 152 8.66 -0.38 -1.85
CA MET A 152 7.96 0.85 -2.24
C MET A 152 6.56 0.82 -1.63
N THR A 153 6.23 1.83 -0.83
CA THR A 153 4.93 1.97 -0.19
C THR A 153 4.23 3.20 -0.74
N CYS A 154 3.20 3.03 -1.57
CA CYS A 154 2.39 4.16 -2.05
C CYS A 154 1.15 4.32 -1.20
N GLN A 155 0.92 5.53 -0.71
CA GLN A 155 -0.04 5.76 0.36
C GLN A 155 -0.60 7.19 0.35
N HIS A 156 -1.68 7.37 1.11
CA HIS A 156 -2.21 8.67 1.50
C HIS A 156 -3.08 8.55 2.75
N TRP A 157 -3.19 9.65 3.47
CA TRP A 157 -4.08 9.81 4.60
C TRP A 157 -5.46 10.23 4.12
N GLU A 158 -6.45 9.43 4.47
CA GLU A 158 -7.83 9.64 4.06
C GLU A 158 -8.79 9.46 5.25
N ASP A 159 -9.95 10.11 5.17
CA ASP A 159 -11.03 9.89 6.12
C ASP A 159 -11.55 8.45 6.02
N VAL A 160 -11.87 7.86 7.17
CA VAL A 160 -12.45 6.51 7.28
C VAL A 160 -13.70 6.31 6.43
N MET A 161 -14.44 7.37 6.12
CA MET A 161 -15.66 7.30 5.32
C MET A 161 -15.41 7.12 3.82
N ASP A 162 -14.22 7.47 3.34
CA ASP A 162 -13.88 7.43 1.92
C ASP A 162 -13.22 6.11 1.48
N ASP A 163 -12.48 5.43 2.38
CA ASP A 163 -11.93 4.05 2.24
C ASP A 163 -11.37 3.73 0.85
N LYS A 164 -10.35 4.48 0.42
CA LYS A 164 -9.76 4.35 -0.91
C LYS A 164 -8.26 4.19 -0.84
N TYR A 165 -7.75 3.12 -1.47
CA TYR A 165 -6.36 3.02 -1.87
C TYR A 165 -6.09 3.90 -3.09
N LEU A 166 -4.82 4.23 -3.32
CA LEU A 166 -4.41 4.90 -4.54
C LEU A 166 -4.57 3.95 -5.73
N SER A 167 -5.09 4.47 -6.85
CA SER A 167 -5.02 3.76 -8.13
C SER A 167 -3.58 3.75 -8.66
N VAL A 168 -3.29 2.87 -9.62
CA VAL A 168 -1.95 2.81 -10.25
C VAL A 168 -1.60 4.13 -10.92
N THR A 169 -2.58 4.81 -11.52
CA THR A 169 -2.39 6.13 -12.13
C THR A 169 -2.01 7.19 -11.09
N GLN A 170 -2.64 7.19 -9.91
CA GLN A 170 -2.25 8.08 -8.82
C GLN A 170 -0.85 7.77 -8.29
N MET A 171 -0.49 6.48 -8.17
CA MET A 171 0.87 6.07 -7.80
C MET A 171 1.90 6.58 -8.81
N ARG A 172 1.66 6.40 -10.11
CA ARG A 172 2.54 6.90 -11.18
C ARG A 172 2.66 8.42 -11.16
N GLN A 173 1.57 9.14 -10.93
CA GLN A 173 1.59 10.59 -10.79
C GLN A 173 2.44 11.04 -9.60
N ALA A 174 2.32 10.36 -8.45
CA ALA A 174 3.13 10.66 -7.28
C ALA A 174 4.62 10.42 -7.54
N MET A 175 4.96 9.30 -8.20
CA MET A 175 6.32 8.93 -8.58
C MET A 175 6.96 9.90 -9.60
N GLY A 176 6.16 10.45 -10.51
CA GLY A 176 6.64 11.30 -11.61
C GLY A 176 7.70 10.59 -12.45
N GLU A 177 8.74 11.32 -12.85
CA GLU A 177 9.85 10.75 -13.64
C GLU A 177 10.89 10.02 -12.78
N VAL A 178 10.84 10.14 -11.45
CA VAL A 178 11.80 9.51 -10.54
C VAL A 178 11.74 7.99 -10.65
N PHE A 179 10.53 7.45 -10.71
CA PHE A 179 10.27 6.02 -10.83
C PHE A 179 9.30 5.72 -11.97
N THR A 180 9.38 4.52 -12.52
CA THR A 180 8.38 4.00 -13.46
C THR A 180 7.83 2.68 -12.94
N LEU A 181 6.50 2.59 -12.83
CA LEU A 181 5.79 1.37 -12.46
C LEU A 181 5.26 0.65 -13.71
N GLU A 182 5.95 -0.43 -14.08
CA GLU A 182 5.62 -1.29 -15.21
C GLU A 182 4.77 -2.48 -14.74
N ILE A 183 3.52 -2.53 -15.20
CA ILE A 183 2.56 -3.57 -14.82
C ILE A 183 2.76 -4.82 -15.67
N LYS A 184 2.86 -5.97 -15.00
CA LYS A 184 2.89 -7.27 -15.67
C LYS A 184 1.55 -7.54 -16.36
N LYS A 185 1.61 -7.88 -17.64
CA LYS A 185 0.46 -8.24 -18.48
C LYS A 185 0.15 -9.73 -18.43
#